data_AF-A0A673AJZ7-F1
#
_entry.id   AF-A0A673AJZ7-F1
#
_cell.length_a   1.000
_cell.length_b   1.000
_cell.length_c   1.000
_cell.angle_alpha   90.00
_cell.angle_beta   90.00
_cell.angle_gamma   90.00
#
_symmetry.space_group_name_H-M   'P 1'
#
loop_
_entity.id
_entity.type
_entity.pdbx_description
1 polymer ?
#
loop_
_entity_poly.entity_id
_entity_poly.type
_entity_poly.pdbx_seq_one_letter_code
_entity_poly.pdbx_strand_id
1 'polypeptide(L)'
;IGPGEHGFRGTWVQGNIGSGEHGFRGTWVQGNIGSGEHGFRATWVQGNMGSGEHGFRETWVQGNMGSGEHGFRGTEAQGNMGSGEHGGTWVQGNIGSGEHGFRGTEAQGNMGSGEHGFRGTWVQGNMGSGEHGFRGTEAQGNMGSGEHGFRGTEAQGNMGSGEHGFRGTEAQGNMGSGEHRLRGT
;
A
#
# COMPACT_ATOMS: atom_id res chain seq x y z
N ILE A 1 29.87 0.00 -6.21
CA ILE A 1 30.16 0.92 -7.34
C ILE A 1 30.31 0.07 -8.59
N GLY A 2 29.40 0.25 -9.55
CA GLY A 2 29.40 -0.35 -10.89
C GLY A 2 27.96 -0.59 -11.39
N PRO A 3 27.61 -0.28 -12.65
CA PRO A 3 26.40 -0.80 -13.28
C PRO A 3 26.61 -2.30 -13.54
N GLY A 4 25.81 -3.14 -12.88
CA GLY A 4 25.90 -4.58 -12.98
C GLY A 4 24.97 -5.27 -11.97
N GLU A 5 24.56 -6.49 -12.29
CA GLU A 5 23.77 -7.35 -11.40
C GLU A 5 24.62 -7.80 -10.20
N HIS A 6 24.17 -7.48 -8.98
CA HIS A 6 24.88 -7.88 -7.76
C HIS A 6 23.95 -8.41 -6.67
N GLY A 7 24.39 -9.47 -5.98
CA GLY A 7 23.65 -10.11 -4.89
C GLY A 7 24.38 -9.99 -3.55
N PHE A 8 23.71 -9.45 -2.53
CA PHE A 8 24.22 -9.35 -1.16
C PHE A 8 23.51 -10.37 -0.27
N ARG A 9 24.30 -11.25 0.38
CA ARG A 9 23.76 -12.27 1.27
C ARG A 9 24.50 -12.26 2.60
N GLY A 10 23.76 -12.11 3.69
CA GLY A 10 24.30 -12.14 5.04
C GLY A 10 23.19 -12.06 6.08
N THR A 11 23.47 -12.38 7.34
CA THR A 11 22.49 -12.22 8.43
C THR A 11 22.05 -10.76 8.57
N TRP A 12 23.00 -9.85 8.37
CA TRP A 12 22.81 -8.40 8.37
C TRP A 12 23.36 -7.82 7.08
N VAL A 13 22.57 -6.96 6.44
CA VAL A 13 22.92 -6.25 5.21
C VAL A 13 22.62 -4.77 5.46
N GLN A 14 23.62 -3.90 5.36
CA GLN A 14 23.48 -2.50 5.74
C GLN A 14 24.21 -1.56 4.79
N GLY A 15 23.63 -0.39 4.53
CA GLY A 15 24.35 0.77 4.00
C GLY A 15 24.81 0.64 2.55
N ASN A 16 24.09 -0.12 1.73
CA ASN A 16 24.48 -0.29 0.33
C ASN A 16 23.99 0.89 -0.50
N ILE A 17 24.89 1.42 -1.33
CA ILE A 17 24.57 2.44 -2.33
C ILE A 17 24.90 1.86 -3.70
N GLY A 18 23.91 1.79 -4.59
CA GLY A 18 24.08 1.15 -5.89
C GLY A 18 23.06 1.57 -6.94
N SER A 19 23.43 1.41 -8.20
CA SER A 19 22.56 1.60 -9.37
C SER A 19 22.50 0.29 -10.16
N GLY A 20 21.39 0.00 -10.83
CA GLY A 20 21.20 -1.25 -11.59
C GLY A 20 20.38 -2.27 -10.82
N GLU A 21 20.52 -3.55 -11.17
CA GLU A 21 19.73 -4.63 -10.57
C GLU A 21 20.44 -5.24 -9.35
N HIS A 22 19.79 -5.25 -8.18
CA HIS A 22 20.38 -5.81 -6.95
C HIS A 22 19.42 -6.72 -6.18
N GLY A 23 19.98 -7.78 -5.59
CA GLY A 23 19.25 -8.69 -4.70
C GLY A 23 19.84 -8.69 -3.29
N PHE A 24 19.03 -8.35 -2.28
CA PHE A 24 19.43 -8.37 -0.87
C PHE A 24 18.72 -9.48 -0.11
N ARG A 25 19.49 -10.39 0.50
CA ARG A 25 18.95 -11.50 1.28
C ARG A 25 19.60 -11.58 2.66
N GLY A 26 18.81 -11.42 3.71
CA GLY A 26 19.28 -11.54 5.07
C GLY A 26 18.19 -11.73 6.10
N THR A 27 18.55 -11.71 7.38
CA THR A 27 17.54 -11.62 8.45
C THR A 27 17.09 -10.17 8.61
N TRP A 28 18.05 -9.25 8.50
CA TRP A 28 17.86 -7.81 8.60
C TRP A 28 18.53 -7.11 7.42
N VAL A 29 17.79 -6.23 6.74
CA VAL A 29 18.32 -5.37 5.68
C VAL A 29 17.95 -3.91 5.97
N GLN A 30 18.94 -3.02 6.05
CA GLN A 30 18.73 -1.64 6.50
C GLN A 30 19.49 -0.61 5.67
N GLY A 31 18.86 0.54 5.41
CA GLY A 31 19.58 1.75 4.99
C GLY A 31 20.21 1.64 3.60
N ASN A 32 19.54 0.98 2.67
CA ASN A 32 20.02 0.88 1.28
C ASN A 32 19.45 2.03 0.46
N ILE A 33 20.29 2.61 -0.39
CA ILE A 33 19.92 3.69 -1.31
C ILE A 33 20.27 3.25 -2.72
N GLY A 34 19.32 3.27 -3.65
CA GLY A 34 19.68 2.88 -5.01
C GLY A 34 18.68 3.24 -6.09
N SER A 35 19.14 3.16 -7.33
CA SER A 35 18.31 3.32 -8.52
C SER A 35 18.32 2.02 -9.35
N GLY A 36 17.25 1.72 -10.08
CA GLY A 36 17.09 0.48 -10.83
C GLY A 36 16.17 -0.52 -10.12
N GLU A 37 16.29 -1.81 -10.43
CA GLU A 37 15.42 -2.86 -9.87
C GLU A 37 16.05 -3.51 -8.64
N HIS A 38 15.33 -3.58 -7.51
CA HIS A 38 15.86 -4.18 -6.28
C HIS A 38 14.91 -5.18 -5.64
N GLY A 39 15.42 -6.37 -5.33
CA GLY A 39 14.69 -7.41 -4.61
C GLY A 39 15.19 -7.58 -3.18
N PHE A 40 14.31 -7.41 -2.19
CA PHE A 40 14.59 -7.62 -0.78
C PHE A 40 13.86 -8.85 -0.25
N ARG A 41 14.64 -9.75 0.39
CA ARG A 41 14.11 -10.92 1.08
C ARG A 41 14.74 -11.03 2.46
N ALA A 42 14.05 -10.45 3.44
CA ALA A 42 14.42 -10.52 4.84
C ALA A 42 13.26 -10.79 5.80
N THR A 43 13.58 -11.00 7.08
CA THR A 43 12.57 -10.98 8.14
C THR A 43 12.18 -9.54 8.43
N TRP A 44 13.15 -8.65 8.42
CA TRP A 44 12.99 -7.23 8.69
C TRP A 44 13.69 -6.36 7.67
N VAL A 45 12.98 -5.34 7.20
CA VAL A 45 13.53 -4.26 6.39
C VAL A 45 13.13 -2.90 6.88
N GLN A 46 14.13 -2.02 6.90
CA GLN A 46 13.96 -0.67 7.40
C GLN A 46 14.74 0.36 6.59
N GLY A 47 14.06 1.47 6.26
CA GLY A 47 14.72 2.70 5.83
C GLY A 47 15.44 2.57 4.50
N ASN A 48 14.86 1.89 3.52
CA ASN A 48 15.39 1.87 2.17
C ASN A 48 14.80 3.00 1.32
N MET A 49 15.64 3.58 0.46
CA MET A 49 15.24 4.65 -0.45
C MET A 49 15.65 4.28 -1.87
N GLY A 50 14.76 4.45 -2.86
CA GLY A 50 15.18 4.21 -4.22
C GLY A 50 14.27 4.72 -5.33
N SER A 51 14.76 4.65 -6.55
CA SER A 51 14.00 4.95 -7.76
C SER A 51 14.06 3.76 -8.71
N GLY A 52 12.90 3.36 -9.27
CA GLY A 52 12.77 2.15 -10.06
C GLY A 52 11.85 1.13 -9.40
N GLU A 53 11.97 -0.14 -9.77
CA GLU A 53 11.09 -1.20 -9.27
C GLU A 53 11.68 -1.87 -8.02
N HIS A 54 10.89 -2.00 -6.96
CA HIS A 54 11.35 -2.66 -5.73
C HIS A 54 10.35 -3.70 -5.22
N GLY A 55 10.83 -4.90 -4.95
CA GLY A 55 10.03 -5.99 -4.37
C GLY A 55 10.51 -6.41 -3.00
N PHE A 56 9.62 -6.37 -1.99
CA PHE A 56 9.88 -6.82 -0.62
C PHE A 56 9.03 -8.06 -0.32
N ARG A 57 9.66 -9.20 0.03
CA ARG A 57 8.94 -10.42 0.48
C ARG A 57 9.33 -10.88 1.88
N GLU A 58 8.60 -10.42 2.91
CA GLU A 58 9.17 -10.28 4.27
C GLU A 58 8.18 -10.44 5.42
N THR A 59 8.66 -10.46 6.66
CA THR A 59 7.76 -10.45 7.84
C THR A 59 7.36 -9.02 8.16
N TRP A 60 8.33 -8.09 8.21
CA TRP A 60 8.14 -6.70 8.60
C TRP A 60 8.88 -5.74 7.67
N VAL A 61 8.16 -4.69 7.23
CA VAL A 61 8.69 -3.60 6.43
C VAL A 61 8.33 -2.25 7.06
N GLN A 62 9.32 -1.38 7.23
CA GLN A 62 9.13 -0.06 7.80
C GLN A 62 9.89 1.04 7.04
N GLY A 63 9.19 2.12 6.69
CA GLY A 63 9.81 3.38 6.29
C GLY A 63 10.59 3.30 4.97
N ASN A 64 10.07 2.56 3.99
CA ASN A 64 10.65 2.54 2.66
C ASN A 64 10.04 3.65 1.79
N MET A 65 10.87 4.28 0.97
CA MET A 65 10.47 5.40 0.11
C MET A 65 10.99 5.19 -1.31
N GLY A 66 10.16 5.43 -2.31
CA GLY A 66 10.70 5.55 -3.66
C GLY A 66 9.78 6.10 -4.72
N SER A 67 10.39 6.32 -5.89
CA SER A 67 9.72 6.75 -7.11
C SER A 67 9.76 5.60 -8.13
N GLY A 68 8.64 4.92 -8.36
CA GLY A 68 8.55 3.73 -9.21
C GLY A 68 7.62 2.67 -8.61
N GLU A 69 7.50 1.50 -9.24
CA GLU A 69 6.65 0.43 -8.70
C GLU A 69 7.27 -0.22 -7.47
N HIS A 70 6.54 -0.23 -6.36
CA HIS A 70 6.93 -0.83 -5.10
C HIS A 70 5.91 -1.91 -4.71
N GLY A 71 6.40 -3.15 -4.69
CA GLY A 71 5.65 -4.31 -4.24
C GLY A 71 6.04 -4.71 -2.83
N PHE A 72 5.08 -4.76 -1.90
CA PHE A 72 5.29 -5.42 -0.60
C PHE A 72 4.45 -6.70 -0.51
N ARG A 73 5.05 -7.79 -0.03
CA ARG A 73 4.32 -8.98 0.38
C ARG A 73 4.84 -9.51 1.70
N GLY A 74 4.09 -9.29 2.78
CA GLY A 74 4.52 -9.75 4.10
C GLY A 74 3.46 -9.84 5.18
N THR A 75 3.88 -9.89 6.44
CA THR A 75 2.93 -9.85 7.56
C THR A 75 2.55 -8.41 7.86
N GLU A 76 3.53 -7.49 7.88
CA GLU A 76 3.30 -6.11 8.26
C GLU A 76 4.09 -5.09 7.42
N ALA A 77 3.41 -4.05 6.96
CA ALA A 77 3.99 -2.90 6.27
C ALA A 77 3.53 -1.59 6.89
N GLN A 78 4.50 -0.77 7.30
CA GLN A 78 4.25 0.52 7.92
C GLN A 78 5.03 1.66 7.25
N GLY A 79 4.36 2.79 7.02
CA GLY A 79 5.03 4.06 6.69
C GLY A 79 5.79 4.05 5.35
N ASN A 80 5.32 3.26 4.38
CA ASN A 80 5.94 3.19 3.06
C ASN A 80 5.35 4.23 2.12
N MET A 81 6.17 4.74 1.20
CA MET A 81 5.77 5.75 0.22
C MET A 81 6.21 5.33 -1.19
N GLY A 82 5.27 5.28 -2.13
CA GLY A 82 5.57 4.99 -3.54
C GLY A 82 4.35 4.53 -4.35
N SER A 83 4.52 4.34 -5.65
CA SER A 83 3.53 3.67 -6.52
C SER A 83 3.61 2.14 -6.38
N GLY A 84 2.58 1.37 -6.74
CA GLY A 84 2.61 -0.11 -6.77
C GLY A 84 1.74 -0.87 -5.75
N GLU A 85 1.73 -2.19 -5.83
CA GLU A 85 0.89 -3.05 -4.98
C GLU A 85 1.54 -3.43 -3.65
N HIS A 86 0.93 -3.00 -2.54
CA HIS A 86 1.32 -3.36 -1.19
C HIS A 86 0.38 -4.41 -0.61
N GLY A 87 0.93 -5.51 -0.10
CA GLY A 87 0.15 -6.61 0.45
C GLY A 87 0.73 -7.15 1.74
N GLY A 88 -0.08 -7.27 2.79
CA GLY A 88 0.28 -8.00 3.99
C GLY A 88 -0.84 -8.07 5.00
N THR A 89 -0.72 -8.90 6.03
CA THR A 89 -1.76 -9.04 7.05
C THR A 89 -2.15 -7.69 7.65
N TRP A 90 -1.17 -6.83 7.92
CA TRP A 90 -1.32 -5.50 8.49
C TRP A 90 -0.64 -4.46 7.60
N VAL A 91 -1.38 -3.41 7.24
CA VAL A 91 -0.93 -2.35 6.36
C VAL A 91 -1.31 -1.00 6.96
N GLN A 92 -0.32 -0.21 7.38
CA GLN A 92 -0.56 1.04 8.10
C GLN A 92 0.22 2.23 7.54
N GLY A 93 -0.45 3.38 7.40
CA GLY A 93 0.22 4.67 7.22
C GLY A 93 1.03 4.79 5.94
N ASN A 94 0.67 4.02 4.91
CA ASN A 94 1.36 4.04 3.63
C ASN A 94 0.75 5.10 2.70
N ILE A 95 1.57 5.67 1.82
CA ILE A 95 1.19 6.73 0.89
C ILE A 95 1.53 6.30 -0.53
N GLY A 96 0.55 6.32 -1.43
CA GLY A 96 0.75 5.97 -2.83
C GLY A 96 0.22 6.98 -3.84
N SER A 97 0.79 6.93 -5.04
CA SER A 97 0.36 7.69 -6.21
C SER A 97 0.36 6.81 -7.45
N GLY A 98 -0.41 7.16 -8.47
CA GLY A 98 -0.57 6.34 -9.67
C GLY A 98 -1.35 5.05 -9.39
N GLU A 99 -1.08 4.00 -10.16
CA GLU A 99 -1.65 2.68 -9.94
C GLU A 99 -1.05 2.05 -8.68
N HIS A 100 -1.85 1.87 -7.63
CA HIS A 100 -1.40 1.25 -6.39
C HIS A 100 -2.54 0.56 -5.64
N GLY A 101 -2.23 -0.34 -4.72
CA GLY A 101 -3.27 -1.05 -3.99
C GLY A 101 -2.78 -1.66 -2.70
N PHE A 102 -3.65 -1.71 -1.70
CA PHE A 102 -3.36 -2.24 -0.38
C PHE A 102 -4.20 -3.47 -0.11
N ARG A 103 -3.57 -4.63 0.09
CA ARG A 103 -4.27 -5.88 0.37
C ARG A 103 -3.84 -6.49 1.68
N GLY A 104 -4.76 -6.62 2.63
CA GLY A 104 -4.47 -7.23 3.92
C GLY A 104 -5.64 -7.81 4.66
N THR A 105 -5.42 -8.21 5.91
CA THR A 105 -6.51 -8.41 6.86
C THR A 105 -6.97 -7.06 7.37
N GLU A 106 -6.03 -6.16 7.63
CA GLU A 106 -6.30 -4.82 8.13
C GLU A 106 -5.49 -3.75 7.38
N ALA A 107 -6.18 -2.69 6.95
CA ALA A 107 -5.61 -1.53 6.29
C ALA A 107 -6.04 -0.24 7.00
N GLN A 108 -5.08 0.46 7.62
CA GLN A 108 -5.34 1.66 8.41
C GLN A 108 -4.54 2.89 7.95
N GLY A 109 -5.21 4.04 7.86
CA GLY A 109 -4.55 5.35 7.76
C GLY A 109 -3.69 5.54 6.51
N ASN A 110 -4.00 4.82 5.43
CA ASN A 110 -3.26 4.91 4.18
C ASN A 110 -3.85 6.00 3.28
N MET A 111 -3.01 6.59 2.43
CA MET A 111 -3.39 7.67 1.51
C MET A 111 -3.01 7.33 0.07
N GLY A 112 -3.90 7.63 -0.88
CA GLY A 112 -3.72 7.29 -2.29
C GLY A 112 -4.19 8.37 -3.26
N SER A 113 -3.50 8.49 -4.39
CA SER A 113 -3.97 9.26 -5.56
C SER A 113 -3.80 8.46 -6.85
N GLY A 114 -4.72 8.60 -7.80
CA GLY A 114 -4.75 7.80 -9.04
C GLY A 114 -5.64 6.57 -8.90
N GLU A 115 -5.40 5.55 -9.71
CA GLU A 115 -6.16 4.31 -9.67
C GLU A 115 -5.72 3.44 -8.50
N HIS A 116 -6.58 3.26 -7.47
CA HIS A 116 -6.18 2.48 -6.31
C HIS A 116 -7.27 1.75 -5.54
N GLY A 117 -6.89 0.75 -4.75
CA GLY A 117 -7.85 -0.04 -4.00
C GLY A 117 -7.35 -0.53 -2.67
N PHE A 118 -8.21 -0.49 -1.67
CA PHE A 118 -8.00 -1.09 -0.36
C PHE A 118 -8.83 -2.35 -0.25
N ARG A 119 -8.18 -3.47 0.07
CA ARG A 119 -8.84 -4.76 0.27
C ARG A 119 -8.42 -5.38 1.59
N GLY A 120 -9.34 -5.53 2.51
CA GLY A 120 -9.10 -6.33 3.71
C GLY A 120 -10.34 -6.59 4.53
N THR A 121 -10.24 -7.39 5.58
CA THR A 121 -11.36 -7.61 6.50
C THR A 121 -11.80 -6.29 7.13
N TRP A 122 -10.83 -5.49 7.56
CA TRP A 122 -11.01 -4.19 8.18
C TRP A 122 -10.27 -3.09 7.43
N VAL A 123 -10.98 -2.00 7.12
CA VAL A 123 -10.46 -0.87 6.35
C VAL A 123 -10.83 0.44 7.03
N GLN A 124 -9.85 1.12 7.63
CA GLN A 124 -10.06 2.23 8.56
C GLN A 124 -9.29 3.49 8.16
N GLY A 125 -9.97 4.64 8.13
CA GLY A 125 -9.32 5.96 8.07
C GLY A 125 -8.45 6.18 6.84
N ASN A 126 -8.74 5.52 5.72
CA ASN A 126 -7.95 5.64 4.50
C ASN A 126 -8.51 6.78 3.62
N MET A 127 -7.63 7.44 2.87
CA MET A 127 -7.98 8.59 2.03
C MET A 127 -7.55 8.36 0.57
N GLY A 128 -8.43 8.64 -0.38
CA GLY A 128 -8.19 8.42 -1.81
C GLY A 128 -8.64 9.57 -2.71
N SER A 129 -7.96 9.74 -3.84
CA SER A 129 -8.42 10.58 -4.96
C SER A 129 -8.20 9.88 -6.30
N GLY A 130 -9.09 10.08 -7.27
CA GLY A 130 -9.07 9.36 -8.55
C GLY A 130 -10.04 8.18 -8.55
N GLU A 131 -9.78 7.16 -9.37
CA GLU A 131 -10.60 5.95 -9.39
C GLU A 131 -10.18 5.03 -8.24
N HIS A 132 -11.07 4.81 -7.26
CA HIS A 132 -10.68 3.98 -6.12
C HIS A 132 -11.77 3.17 -5.43
N GLY A 133 -11.39 2.14 -4.69
CA GLY A 133 -12.37 1.29 -4.04
C GLY A 133 -11.92 0.67 -2.72
N PHE A 134 -12.85 0.57 -1.79
CA PHE A 134 -12.65 -0.12 -0.52
C PHE A 134 -13.49 -1.41 -0.54
N ARG A 135 -12.82 -2.54 -0.33
CA ARG A 135 -13.45 -3.85 -0.24
C ARG A 135 -13.10 -4.52 1.07
N GLY A 136 -14.11 -4.81 1.88
CA GLY A 136 -13.88 -5.52 3.13
C GLY A 136 -15.11 -6.07 3.80
N THR A 137 -14.96 -6.59 5.01
CA THR A 137 -16.13 -6.86 5.85
C THR A 137 -16.62 -5.54 6.43
N GLU A 138 -15.70 -4.73 6.94
CA GLU A 138 -16.00 -3.47 7.61
C GLU A 138 -15.11 -2.34 7.08
N ALA A 139 -15.73 -1.20 6.79
CA ALA A 139 -15.07 0.01 6.32
C ALA A 139 -15.51 1.23 7.15
N GLN A 140 -14.59 1.87 7.88
CA GLN A 140 -14.92 3.03 8.69
C GLN A 140 -14.04 4.25 8.40
N GLY A 141 -14.66 5.43 8.38
CA GLY A 141 -13.97 6.72 8.34
C GLY A 141 -13.11 6.95 7.09
N ASN A 142 -13.39 6.26 5.99
CA ASN A 142 -12.61 6.42 4.76
C ASN A 142 -13.14 7.61 3.95
N MET A 143 -12.24 8.32 3.27
CA MET A 143 -12.56 9.51 2.49
C MET A 143 -12.09 9.38 1.04
N GLY A 144 -12.92 9.78 0.08
CA GLY A 144 -12.64 9.62 -1.34
C GLY A 144 -13.04 10.81 -2.20
N SER A 145 -12.33 11.08 -3.29
CA SER A 145 -12.83 11.93 -4.38
C SER A 145 -12.59 11.30 -5.74
N GLY A 146 -13.48 11.53 -6.72
CA GLY A 146 -13.46 10.87 -8.02
C GLY A 146 -14.45 9.70 -8.10
N GLU A 147 -14.19 8.74 -8.97
CA GLU A 147 -15.01 7.53 -9.07
C GLU A 147 -14.64 6.57 -7.94
N HIS A 148 -15.57 6.25 -7.04
CA HIS A 148 -15.24 5.36 -5.93
C HIS A 148 -16.34 4.47 -5.39
N GLY A 149 -15.95 3.36 -4.77
CA GLY A 149 -16.92 2.36 -4.32
C GLY A 149 -16.54 1.66 -3.03
N PHE A 150 -17.54 1.46 -2.18
CA PHE A 150 -17.44 0.62 -1.00
C PHE A 150 -18.18 -0.69 -1.25
N ARG A 151 -17.50 -1.81 -1.01
CA ARG A 151 -18.11 -3.15 -1.04
C ARG A 151 -17.78 -3.91 0.22
N GLY A 152 -18.77 -4.15 1.06
CA GLY A 152 -18.59 -4.95 2.26
C GLY A 152 -19.86 -5.35 2.96
N THR A 153 -19.75 -5.75 4.21
CA THR A 153 -20.91 -6.00 5.07
C THR A 153 -21.36 -4.69 5.68
N GLU A 154 -20.44 -3.96 6.30
CA GLU A 154 -20.72 -2.73 7.04
C GLU A 154 -19.84 -1.56 6.59
N ALA A 155 -20.44 -0.38 6.49
CA ALA A 155 -19.75 0.87 6.22
C ALA A 155 -20.22 1.99 7.16
N GLN A 156 -19.29 2.60 7.91
CA GLN A 156 -19.61 3.71 8.82
C GLN A 156 -18.77 4.97 8.56
N GLY A 157 -19.41 6.13 8.52
CA GLY A 157 -18.71 7.43 8.51
C GLY A 157 -17.80 7.68 7.30
N ASN A 158 -18.06 7.00 6.18
CA ASN A 158 -17.28 7.18 4.95
C ASN A 158 -17.79 8.39 4.16
N MET A 159 -16.87 9.18 3.60
CA MET A 159 -17.20 10.40 2.87
C MET A 159 -16.63 10.36 1.46
N GLY A 160 -17.35 10.91 0.48
CA GLY A 160 -16.69 11.22 -0.79
C GLY A 160 -17.42 12.12 -1.76
N SER A 161 -16.73 12.47 -2.84
CA SER A 161 -17.26 13.32 -3.91
C SER A 161 -17.00 12.70 -5.28
N GLY A 162 -17.90 12.94 -6.25
CA GLY A 162 -17.86 12.32 -7.58
C GLY A 162 -18.86 11.18 -7.71
N GLU A 163 -18.60 10.25 -8.63
CA GLU A 163 -19.43 9.05 -8.76
C GLU A 163 -19.12 8.07 -7.64
N HIS A 164 -20.13 7.65 -6.88
CA HIS A 164 -19.90 6.72 -5.79
C HIS A 164 -21.01 5.71 -5.55
N GLY A 165 -20.63 4.57 -4.97
CA GLY A 165 -21.60 3.54 -4.60
C GLY A 165 -21.20 2.71 -3.40
N PHE A 166 -22.20 2.31 -2.62
CA PHE A 166 -22.04 1.31 -1.56
C PHE A 166 -22.84 0.06 -1.89
N ARG A 167 -22.18 -1.10 -1.78
CA ARG A 167 -22.81 -2.41 -1.79
C ARG A 167 -22.49 -3.14 -0.48
N GLY A 168 -23.51 -3.38 0.32
CA GLY A 168 -23.40 -4.14 1.56
C GLY A 168 -24.70 -4.25 2.32
N THR A 169 -24.65 -4.80 3.52
CA THR A 169 -25.84 -5.02 4.35
C THR A 169 -26.19 -3.78 5.16
N GLU A 170 -25.17 -3.07 5.69
CA GLU A 170 -25.37 -1.94 6.61
C GLU A 170 -24.51 -0.73 6.25
N ALA A 171 -25.13 0.46 6.24
CA ALA A 171 -24.46 1.73 5.98
C ALA A 171 -24.98 2.81 6.95
N GLN A 172 -24.07 3.43 7.71
CA GLN A 172 -24.40 4.50 8.66
C GLN A 172 -23.46 5.70 8.53
N GLY A 173 -24.02 6.92 8.58
CA GLY A 173 -23.21 8.15 8.57
C GLY A 173 -22.35 8.36 7.31
N ASN A 174 -22.62 7.62 6.23
CA ASN A 174 -21.90 7.78 4.98
C ASN A 174 -22.50 8.96 4.19
N MET A 175 -21.64 9.85 3.68
CA MET A 175 -22.06 11.05 2.95
C MET A 175 -21.29 11.16 1.63
N GLY A 176 -21.97 11.65 0.58
CA GLY A 176 -21.25 12.05 -0.61
C GLY A 176 -22.01 13.01 -1.51
N SER A 177 -21.24 13.71 -2.36
CA SER A 177 -21.75 14.63 -3.37
C SER A 177 -21.48 14.07 -4.77
N GLY A 178 -22.51 14.01 -5.63
CA GLY A 178 -22.41 13.43 -6.98
C GLY A 178 -23.39 12.27 -7.19
N GLU A 179 -23.18 11.46 -8.22
CA GLU A 179 -24.03 10.29 -8.48
C GLU A 179 -23.84 9.21 -7.41
N HIS A 180 -24.94 8.69 -6.88
CA HIS A 180 -24.92 7.76 -5.76
C HIS A 180 -25.75 6.51 -6.02
N ARG A 181 -25.16 5.33 -5.85
CA ARG A 181 -25.89 4.04 -5.83
C ARG A 181 -25.67 3.28 -4.52
N LEU A 182 -26.74 3.17 -3.72
CA LEU A 182 -26.82 2.21 -2.62
C LEU A 182 -27.47 0.92 -3.11
N ARG A 183 -26.82 -0.21 -2.88
CA ARG A 183 -27.43 -1.53 -3.06
C ARG A 183 -27.25 -2.36 -1.80
N GLY A 184 -28.33 -2.43 -1.01
CA GLY A 184 -28.50 -3.41 0.05
C GLY A 184 -28.57 -4.84 -0.51
N THR A 185 -28.03 -5.81 0.21
CA THR A 185 -28.28 -7.25 0.01
C THR A 185 -28.93 -7.84 1.24
#